data_AF-A0A7J6U5B4-F1
#
_entry.id   AF-A0A7J6U5B4-F1
#
_cell.length_a   1.000
_cell.length_b   1.000
_cell.length_c   1.000
_cell.angle_alpha   90.00
_cell.angle_beta   90.00
_cell.angle_gamma   90.00
#
_symmetry.space_group_name_H-M   'P 1'
#
loop_
_entity.id
_entity.type
_entity.pdbx_description
1 polymer ?
#
loop_
_entity_poly.entity_id
_entity_poly.type
_entity_poly.pdbx_seq_one_letter_code
_entity_poly.pdbx_strand_id
1 'polypeptide(L)'
;RLLDRTTHVKVWRSYADFELKHADQSFSKAKEVLERGIAEAKKDEDPESRRLLLENMLKLAKEAKYDDIANIESRQPKAVKHKGRVDQSHGGGEAGAEDTVMVTVWEFPDDEVAGDAAKKPKIKLLEAAKMFKKMRLSE
;
A
#
# COMPACT_ATOMS: atom_id res chain seq x y z
N ARG A 1 -2.03 2.85 -26.01
CA ARG A 1 -1.26 1.61 -25.65
C ARG A 1 -2.04 0.86 -24.57
N LEU A 2 -1.79 -0.44 -24.37
CA LEU A 2 -2.54 -1.27 -23.41
C LEU A 2 -2.51 -0.69 -21.97
N LEU A 3 -1.35 -0.16 -21.57
CA LEU A 3 -1.12 0.47 -20.27
C LEU A 3 -1.99 1.73 -20.01
N ASP A 4 -2.50 2.38 -21.05
CA ASP A 4 -3.37 3.56 -20.89
C ASP A 4 -4.81 3.17 -20.52
N ARG A 5 -5.13 1.87 -20.53
CA ARG A 5 -6.49 1.33 -20.33
C ARG A 5 -6.58 0.32 -19.18
N THR A 6 -5.47 -0.03 -18.53
CA THR A 6 -5.46 -1.07 -17.49
C THR A 6 -4.66 -0.62 -16.27
N THR A 7 -5.25 -0.87 -15.10
CA THR A 7 -4.61 -0.67 -13.80
C THR A 7 -4.14 -2.00 -13.19
N HIS A 8 -4.31 -3.11 -13.91
CA HIS A 8 -4.09 -4.45 -13.34
C HIS A 8 -2.60 -4.75 -13.15
N VAL A 9 -2.20 -5.03 -11.91
CA VAL A 9 -0.80 -5.27 -11.48
C VAL A 9 -0.03 -6.27 -12.36
N LYS A 10 -0.68 -7.34 -12.82
CA LYS A 10 -0.06 -8.35 -13.68
C LYS A 10 0.43 -7.78 -15.01
N VAL A 11 -0.30 -6.84 -15.60
CA VAL A 11 0.07 -6.24 -16.88
C VAL A 11 1.34 -5.41 -16.72
N TRP A 12 1.39 -4.58 -15.68
CA TRP A 12 2.57 -3.77 -15.34
C TRP A 12 3.82 -4.64 -15.12
N ARG A 13 3.71 -5.74 -14.35
CA ARG A 13 4.85 -6.66 -14.14
C ARG A 13 5.29 -7.34 -15.43
N SER A 14 4.35 -7.94 -16.17
CA SER A 14 4.69 -8.64 -17.41
C SER A 14 5.29 -7.70 -18.46
N TYR A 15 4.85 -6.45 -18.52
CA TYR A 15 5.41 -5.46 -19.43
C TYR A 15 6.80 -5.00 -18.99
N ALA A 16 7.04 -4.79 -17.69
CA ALA A 16 8.37 -4.48 -17.17
C ALA A 16 9.37 -5.63 -17.40
N ASP A 17 8.95 -6.88 -17.17
CA ASP A 17 9.76 -8.07 -17.45
C ASP A 17 10.09 -8.18 -18.95
N PHE A 18 9.14 -7.82 -19.83
CA PHE A 18 9.34 -7.78 -21.27
C PHE A 18 10.39 -6.72 -21.67
N GLU A 19 10.27 -5.50 -21.14
CA GLU A 19 11.22 -4.41 -21.40
C GLU A 19 12.63 -4.80 -20.96
N LEU A 20 12.81 -5.42 -19.78
CA LEU A 20 14.12 -5.87 -19.34
C LEU A 20 14.73 -6.92 -20.30
N LYS A 21 13.93 -7.88 -20.77
CA LYS A 21 14.43 -8.98 -21.62
C LYS A 21 14.76 -8.55 -23.05
N HIS A 22 14.05 -7.55 -23.59
CA HIS A 22 14.13 -7.19 -25.01
C HIS A 22 14.78 -5.84 -25.28
N ALA A 23 14.87 -4.94 -24.30
CA ALA A 23 15.41 -3.59 -24.49
C ALA A 23 16.84 -3.46 -23.96
N ASP A 24 17.80 -4.03 -24.69
CA ASP A 24 19.25 -3.97 -24.41
C ASP A 24 19.64 -4.37 -22.97
N GLN A 25 18.77 -5.10 -22.27
CA GLN A 25 18.90 -5.42 -20.85
C GLN A 25 19.04 -4.20 -19.93
N SER A 26 18.61 -3.02 -20.39
CA SER A 26 18.64 -1.81 -19.58
C SER A 26 17.46 -1.78 -18.63
N PHE A 27 17.74 -1.80 -17.32
CA PHE A 27 16.73 -1.64 -16.26
C PHE A 27 15.95 -0.31 -16.36
N SER A 28 16.47 0.69 -17.07
CA SER A 28 15.87 2.03 -17.17
C SER A 28 14.42 2.02 -17.69
N LYS A 29 14.12 1.26 -18.75
CA LYS A 29 12.77 1.19 -19.32
C LYS A 29 11.81 0.41 -18.42
N ALA A 30 12.26 -0.72 -17.87
CA ALA A 30 11.49 -1.50 -16.91
C ALA A 30 11.17 -0.67 -15.65
N LYS A 31 12.12 0.14 -15.19
CA LYS A 31 11.94 1.11 -14.11
C LYS A 31 10.85 2.10 -14.44
N GLU A 32 10.88 2.75 -15.61
CA GLU A 32 9.87 3.73 -16.01
C GLU A 32 8.44 3.13 -16.02
N VAL A 33 8.30 1.90 -16.54
CA VAL A 33 7.02 1.17 -16.54
C VAL A 33 6.53 0.94 -15.12
N LEU A 34 7.40 0.47 -14.23
CA LEU A 34 7.04 0.16 -12.85
C LEU A 34 6.71 1.40 -12.05
N GLU A 35 7.45 2.51 -12.22
CA GLU A 35 7.14 3.79 -11.55
C GLU A 35 5.74 4.30 -11.93
N ARG A 36 5.35 4.19 -13.21
CA ARG A 36 3.99 4.53 -13.65
C ARG A 36 2.93 3.64 -12.97
N GLY A 37 3.16 2.34 -12.92
CA GLY A 37 2.26 1.40 -12.24
C GLY A 37 2.16 1.67 -10.73
N ILE A 38 3.27 2.02 -10.07
CA ILE A 38 3.32 2.36 -8.64
C ILE A 38 2.51 3.65 -8.38
N ALA A 39 2.65 4.65 -9.25
CA ALA A 39 1.88 5.89 -9.15
C ALA A 39 0.37 5.65 -9.31
N GLU A 40 -0.04 4.80 -10.27
CA GLU A 40 -1.46 4.46 -10.45
C GLU A 40 -1.99 3.65 -9.27
N ALA A 41 -1.25 2.65 -8.77
CA ALA A 41 -1.65 1.88 -7.59
C ALA A 41 -1.76 2.75 -6.32
N LYS A 42 -0.92 3.79 -6.19
CA LYS A 42 -1.03 4.78 -5.11
C LYS A 42 -2.30 5.64 -5.26
N LYS A 43 -2.63 6.04 -6.48
CA LYS A 43 -3.83 6.84 -6.80
C LYS A 43 -5.13 6.05 -6.59
N ASP A 44 -5.12 4.76 -6.90
CA ASP A 44 -6.26 3.85 -6.72
C ASP A 44 -6.40 3.34 -5.27
N GLU A 45 -5.54 3.80 -4.34
CA GLU A 45 -5.48 3.34 -2.96
C GLU A 45 -5.37 1.80 -2.82
N ASP A 46 -4.62 1.16 -3.72
CA ASP A 46 -4.37 -0.29 -3.75
C ASP A 46 -2.95 -0.62 -3.23
N PRO A 47 -2.79 -0.78 -1.89
CA PRO A 47 -1.49 -1.06 -1.29
C PRO A 47 -0.94 -2.44 -1.67
N GLU A 48 -1.78 -3.43 -1.95
CA GLU A 48 -1.32 -4.76 -2.36
C GLU A 48 -0.66 -4.71 -3.73
N SER A 49 -1.31 -4.07 -4.72
CA SER A 49 -0.70 -3.88 -6.03
C SER A 49 0.56 -3.05 -5.96
N ARG A 50 0.57 -1.96 -5.16
CA ARG A 50 1.75 -1.12 -4.97
C ARG A 50 2.94 -1.90 -4.39
N ARG A 51 2.70 -2.68 -3.32
CA ARG A 51 3.72 -3.57 -2.73
C ARG A 51 4.30 -4.52 -3.77
N LEU A 52 3.41 -5.18 -4.51
CA LEU A 52 3.77 -6.17 -5.50
C LEU A 52 4.60 -5.61 -6.66
N LEU A 53 4.36 -4.35 -7.05
CA LEU A 53 5.15 -3.66 -8.07
C LEU A 53 6.54 -3.28 -7.55
N LEU A 54 6.64 -2.79 -6.31
CA LEU A 54 7.92 -2.51 -5.65
C LEU A 54 8.77 -3.78 -5.48
N GLU A 55 8.15 -4.89 -5.13
CA GLU A 55 8.82 -6.19 -5.04
C GLU A 55 9.36 -6.62 -6.42
N ASN A 56 8.56 -6.46 -7.48
CA ASN A 56 9.01 -6.77 -8.83
C ASN A 56 10.17 -5.86 -9.29
N MET A 57 10.10 -4.58 -8.93
CA MET A 57 11.16 -3.61 -9.23
C MET A 57 12.49 -4.02 -8.62
N LEU A 58 12.48 -4.44 -7.35
CA LEU A 58 13.68 -4.91 -6.66
C LEU A 58 14.24 -6.18 -7.32
N LYS A 59 13.35 -7.12 -7.68
CA LYS A 59 13.74 -8.34 -8.39
C LYS A 59 14.43 -8.03 -9.71
N LEU A 60 13.82 -7.20 -10.56
CA LEU A 60 14.39 -6.83 -11.86
C LEU A 60 15.68 -6.01 -11.73
N ALA A 61 15.79 -5.13 -10.73
CA ALA A 61 17.01 -4.40 -10.45
C ALA A 61 18.18 -5.34 -10.10
N LYS A 62 17.91 -6.38 -9.29
CA LYS A 62 18.90 -7.41 -8.95
C LYS A 62 19.30 -8.25 -10.16
N GLU A 63 18.33 -8.66 -10.99
CA GLU A 63 18.58 -9.41 -12.23
C GLU A 63 19.45 -8.61 -13.21
N ALA A 64 19.17 -7.30 -13.33
CA ALA A 64 19.92 -6.38 -14.19
C ALA A 64 21.25 -5.90 -13.60
N LYS A 65 21.59 -6.28 -12.35
CA LYS A 65 22.74 -5.76 -11.58
C LYS A 65 22.81 -4.23 -11.58
N TYR A 66 21.68 -3.59 -11.32
CA TYR A 66 21.59 -2.13 -11.28
C TYR A 66 22.39 -1.55 -10.12
N ASP A 67 23.08 -0.42 -10.34
CA ASP A 67 23.99 0.15 -9.35
C ASP A 67 23.28 0.66 -8.07
N ASP A 68 22.05 1.16 -8.22
CA ASP A 68 21.30 1.81 -7.12
C ASP A 68 20.18 0.90 -6.56
N ILE A 69 20.54 -0.35 -6.24
CA ILE A 69 19.61 -1.30 -5.59
C ILE A 69 19.22 -0.81 -4.18
N ALA A 70 20.15 -0.18 -3.45
CA ALA A 70 19.93 0.26 -2.07
C ALA A 70 18.76 1.26 -1.96
N ASN A 71 18.65 2.19 -2.92
CA ASN A 71 17.52 3.11 -3.00
C ASN A 71 16.19 2.36 -3.20
N ILE A 72 16.16 1.36 -4.09
CA ILE A 72 14.95 0.54 -4.34
C ILE A 72 14.58 -0.29 -3.10
N GLU A 73 15.56 -0.79 -2.35
CA GLU A 73 15.33 -1.50 -1.08
C GLU A 73 14.76 -0.59 0.01
N SER A 74 15.22 0.67 0.09
CA SER A 74 14.69 1.64 1.06
C SER A 74 13.22 2.02 0.83
N ARG A 75 12.69 1.79 -0.38
CA ARG A 75 11.30 2.06 -0.75
C ARG A 75 10.35 0.90 -0.45
N GLN A 76 10.88 -0.27 -0.09
CA GLN A 76 10.04 -1.46 0.16
C GLN A 76 9.10 -1.23 1.34
N PRO A 77 7.83 -1.67 1.24
CA PRO A 77 6.89 -1.50 2.32
C PRO A 77 7.19 -2.42 3.51
N LYS A 78 6.76 -1.98 4.69
CA LYS A 78 6.86 -2.75 5.93
C LYS A 78 5.48 -3.33 6.27
N ALA A 79 5.45 -4.60 6.66
CA ALA A 79 4.25 -5.24 7.17
C ALA A 79 4.05 -4.87 8.65
N VAL A 80 2.96 -4.20 8.97
CA VAL A 80 2.58 -3.90 10.35
C VAL A 80 1.27 -4.63 10.67
N LYS A 81 1.27 -5.36 11.79
CA LYS A 81 0.09 -6.12 12.24
C LYS A 81 -0.70 -5.27 13.21
N HIS A 82 -1.96 -5.01 12.89
CA HIS A 82 -2.87 -4.28 13.76
C HIS A 82 -3.95 -5.20 14.33
N LYS A 83 -4.34 -4.91 15.58
CA LYS A 83 -5.49 -5.52 16.24
C LYS A 83 -6.76 -4.86 15.70
N GLY A 84 -7.51 -5.54 14.82
CA GLY A 84 -8.79 -5.08 14.29
C GLY A 84 -9.98 -5.56 15.14
N ARG A 85 -11.08 -4.80 15.11
CA ARG A 85 -12.40 -5.22 15.61
C ARG A 85 -13.31 -5.53 14.42
N VAL A 86 -14.03 -6.64 14.47
CA VAL A 86 -15.05 -7.01 13.47
C VAL A 86 -16.40 -6.55 14.00
N ASP A 87 -17.08 -5.64 13.30
CA ASP A 87 -18.50 -5.38 13.53
C ASP A 87 -19.31 -6.46 12.82
N GLN A 88 -19.91 -7.38 13.58
CA GLN A 88 -20.87 -8.35 13.05
C GLN A 88 -22.18 -7.62 12.73
N SER A 89 -22.25 -6.97 11.56
CA SER A 89 -23.47 -6.30 11.09
C SER A 89 -24.52 -7.27 10.53
N HIS A 90 -24.23 -8.57 10.33
CA HIS A 90 -25.13 -9.50 9.66
C HIS A 90 -25.05 -10.93 10.20
N GLY A 91 -25.98 -11.27 11.10
CA GLY A 91 -26.29 -12.66 11.45
C GLY A 91 -26.32 -12.88 12.94
N GLY A 92 -27.51 -13.12 13.50
CA GLY A 92 -27.72 -13.40 14.91
C GLY A 92 -26.91 -14.62 15.37
N GLY A 93 -25.79 -14.35 16.01
CA GLY A 93 -24.96 -15.31 16.72
C GLY A 93 -24.64 -14.74 18.11
N GLU A 94 -24.79 -15.58 19.13
CA GLU A 94 -24.62 -15.25 20.54
C GLU A 94 -23.28 -14.57 20.83
N ALA A 95 -23.32 -13.49 21.62
CA ALA A 95 -22.15 -12.72 22.02
C ALA A 95 -21.18 -13.56 22.87
N GLY A 96 -20.23 -14.22 22.22
CA GLY A 96 -19.19 -15.02 22.86
C GLY A 96 -17.82 -14.75 22.21
N ALA A 97 -16.91 -14.18 23.00
CA ALA A 97 -15.53 -13.79 22.67
C ALA A 97 -15.38 -12.60 21.67
N GLU A 98 -14.63 -11.58 22.09
CA GLU A 98 -14.15 -10.51 21.21
C GLU A 98 -13.21 -11.11 20.15
N ASP A 99 -13.75 -11.56 19.02
CA ASP A 99 -12.97 -12.07 17.89
C ASP A 99 -12.12 -10.95 17.30
N THR A 100 -10.90 -10.88 17.82
CA THR A 100 -9.85 -10.01 17.34
C THR A 100 -9.27 -10.62 16.07
N VAL A 101 -9.39 -9.93 14.94
CA VAL A 101 -8.68 -10.30 13.72
C VAL A 101 -7.40 -9.48 13.63
N MET A 102 -6.26 -10.16 13.43
CA MET A 102 -4.99 -9.52 13.13
C MET A 102 -4.99 -9.15 11.64
N VAL A 103 -4.99 -7.85 11.34
CA VAL A 103 -4.95 -7.33 9.97
C VAL A 103 -3.54 -6.85 9.67
N THR A 104 -2.97 -7.29 8.55
CA THR A 104 -1.69 -6.78 8.05
C THR A 104 -1.94 -5.53 7.22
N VAL A 105 -1.28 -4.44 7.57
CA VAL A 105 -1.29 -3.17 6.83
C VAL A 105 0.13 -2.92 6.32
N TRP A 106 0.24 -2.50 5.06
CA TRP A 106 1.51 -2.15 4.44
C TRP A 106 1.81 -0.66 4.64
N GLU A 107 2.94 -0.36 5.27
CA GLU A 107 3.44 1.01 5.43
C GLU A 107 4.53 1.28 4.39
N PHE A 108 4.38 2.36 3.61
CA PHE A 108 5.31 2.74 2.56
C PHE A 108 6.21 3.90 3.04
N PRO A 109 7.55 3.77 3.00
CA PRO A 109 8.47 4.83 3.39
C PRO A 109 8.26 6.15 2.64
N ASP A 110 7.95 6.08 1.34
CA ASP A 110 7.67 7.25 0.48
C ASP A 110 6.47 8.09 0.96
N ASP A 111 5.55 7.51 1.73
CA ASP A 111 4.38 8.21 2.24
C ASP A 111 4.68 8.98 3.54
N GLU A 112 5.78 8.68 4.22
CA GLU A 112 6.25 9.44 5.40
C GLU A 112 6.92 10.75 4.98
N VAL A 113 7.65 10.73 3.87
CA VAL A 113 8.40 11.89 3.36
C VAL A 113 7.49 12.97 2.77
N ALA A 114 6.29 12.60 2.32
CA ALA A 114 5.35 13.52 1.68
C ALA A 114 4.62 14.49 2.63
N GLY A 115 4.73 14.31 3.95
CA GLY A 115 4.04 15.15 4.93
C GLY A 115 2.51 14.96 4.94
N ASP A 116 1.98 14.55 6.09
CA ASP A 116 0.66 14.91 6.59
C ASP A 116 -0.53 15.02 5.60
N ALA A 117 -1.17 13.89 5.28
CA ALA A 117 -2.62 13.89 4.99
C ALA A 117 -3.30 12.54 5.31
N ALA A 118 -2.61 11.42 5.06
CA ALA A 118 -3.17 10.07 5.28
C ALA A 118 -2.95 9.52 6.70
N LYS A 119 -2.00 10.07 7.47
CA LYS A 119 -1.67 9.66 8.85
C LYS A 119 -2.41 10.44 9.94
N LYS A 120 -3.62 10.93 9.68
CA LYS A 120 -4.58 11.07 10.78
C LYS A 120 -5.40 9.78 10.78
N PRO A 121 -5.21 8.84 11.74
CA PRO A 121 -6.34 8.00 12.12
C PRO A 121 -7.53 8.95 12.30
N LYS A 122 -8.73 8.62 11.85
CA LYS A 122 -9.90 9.50 11.98
C LYS A 122 -10.13 9.86 13.47
N ILE A 123 -9.43 10.87 13.99
CA ILE A 123 -9.52 11.40 15.37
C ILE A 123 -10.90 12.05 15.58
N LYS A 124 -11.71 12.16 14.52
CA LYS A 124 -13.10 12.62 14.59
C LYS A 124 -13.98 11.74 15.50
N LEU A 125 -13.66 10.46 15.70
CA LEU A 125 -14.43 9.59 16.61
C LEU A 125 -14.14 9.88 18.10
N LEU A 126 -12.89 10.23 18.43
CA LEU A 126 -12.48 10.55 19.80
C LEU A 126 -12.92 11.96 20.23
N GLU A 127 -13.02 12.89 19.30
CA GLU A 127 -13.51 14.25 19.55
C GLU A 127 -15.01 14.25 19.91
N ALA A 128 -15.82 13.46 19.20
CA ALA A 128 -17.25 13.30 19.49
C ALA A 128 -17.50 12.68 20.88
N ALA A 129 -16.69 11.69 21.28
CA ALA A 129 -16.77 11.09 22.61
C ALA A 129 -16.39 12.08 23.74
N LYS A 130 -15.42 12.97 23.50
CA LYS A 130 -15.06 14.03 24.46
C LYS A 130 -16.18 15.06 24.64
N MET A 131 -16.90 15.43 23.58
CA MET A 131 -18.03 16.36 23.69
C MET A 131 -19.21 15.77 24.47
N PHE A 132 -19.53 14.49 24.26
CA PHE A 132 -20.58 13.79 25.03
C PHE A 132 -20.27 13.70 26.53
N LYS A 133 -19.00 13.45 26.90
CA LYS A 133 -18.59 13.43 28.31
C LYS A 133 -18.65 14.81 28.95
N LYS A 134 -18.39 15.87 28.19
CA LYS A 134 -18.44 17.26 28.68
C LYS A 134 -19.88 17.74 28.91
N MET A 135 -20.82 17.34 28.05
CA MET A 135 -22.26 17.61 28.24
C MET A 135 -22.86 16.92 29.48
N ARG A 136 -22.41 15.70 29.80
CA ARG A 136 -22.90 14.95 30.97
C ARG A 136 -22.33 15.40 32.32
N LEU A 137 -21.28 16.21 32.34
CA LEU A 137 -20.68 16.75 33.57
C LEU A 137 -21.17 18.17 33.91
N SER A 138 -21.91 18.80 32.98
CA SER A 138 -22.48 20.14 33.15
C SER A 138 -23.95 20.13 33.57
N GLU A 139 -24.50 18.96 33.92
CA GLU A 139 -25.78 18.77 34.63
C GLU A 139 -25.52 18.38 36.09
#